data_AF-A0A965JSJ1-F1
#
_entry.id   AF-A0A965JSJ1-F1
#
_cell.length_a   1.000
_cell.length_b   1.000
_cell.length_c   1.000
_cell.angle_alpha   90.00
_cell.angle_beta   90.00
_cell.angle_gamma   90.00
#
_symmetry.space_group_name_H-M   'P 1'
#
loop_
_entity.id
_entity.type
_entity.pdbx_description
1 polymer ?
#
loop_
_entity_poly.entity_id
_entity_poly.type
_entity_poly.pdbx_seq_one_letter_code
_entity_poly.pdbx_strand_id
1 'polypeptide(L)'
;KSNRHACYFKYEGEKKLFEVHSQDIDSSSDEAGISYITFIMDLPQVSSDSHVFQAILRDAQTMASQLGGTVVDDAGRPLLEEAIRAIADQLQSLYQLMHEHGIAAGTPTAQRLFS
;
A
#
# COMPACT_ATOMS: atom_id res chain seq x y z
N LYS A 1 -8.21 3.70 -27.07
CA LYS A 1 -7.73 2.72 -26.07
C LYS A 1 -7.89 3.38 -24.71
N SER A 2 -8.94 3.02 -23.98
CA SER A 2 -9.27 3.66 -22.71
C SER A 2 -8.56 2.87 -21.62
N ASN A 3 -7.39 3.35 -21.20
CA ASN A 3 -6.66 2.80 -20.07
C ASN A 3 -7.45 3.14 -18.80
N ARG A 4 -8.32 2.23 -18.34
CA ARG A 4 -9.11 2.45 -17.14
C ARG A 4 -8.23 2.12 -15.95
N HIS A 5 -7.79 3.15 -15.23
CA HIS A 5 -7.18 3.00 -13.92
C HIS A 5 -8.27 3.20 -12.89
N ALA A 6 -8.60 2.16 -12.11
CA ALA A 6 -9.44 2.33 -10.94
C ALA A 6 -8.55 2.62 -9.73
N CYS A 7 -8.90 3.64 -8.97
CA CYS A 7 -8.24 4.02 -7.73
C CYS A 7 -9.25 3.89 -6.59
N TYR A 8 -8.89 3.11 -5.58
CA TYR A 8 -9.67 2.90 -4.37
C TYR A 8 -8.87 3.39 -3.16
N PHE A 9 -9.56 3.83 -2.13
CA PHE A 9 -8.95 4.36 -0.92
C PHE A 9 -9.52 3.64 0.30
N LYS A 10 -8.65 3.25 1.23
CA LYS A 10 -9.04 2.74 2.54
C LYS A 10 -8.94 3.88 3.56
N TYR A 11 -9.98 4.06 4.36
CA TYR A 11 -10.03 5.09 5.41
C TYR A 11 -10.30 4.48 6.79
N GLU A 12 -9.82 5.17 7.83
CA GLU A 12 -10.27 5.03 9.22
C GLU A 12 -10.78 6.40 9.68
N GLY A 13 -12.11 6.53 9.80
CA GLY A 13 -12.74 7.84 9.93
C GLY A 13 -12.44 8.72 8.70
N GLU A 14 -11.88 9.91 8.93
CA GLU A 14 -11.46 10.84 7.86
C GLU A 14 -10.03 10.59 7.37
N LYS A 15 -9.29 9.67 8.00
CA LYS A 15 -7.87 9.45 7.71
C LYS A 15 -7.69 8.40 6.60
N LYS A 16 -7.07 8.78 5.49
CA LYS A 16 -6.64 7.83 4.44
C LYS A 16 -5.54 6.93 5.04
N LEU A 17 -5.73 5.62 4.97
CA LEU A 17 -4.74 4.63 5.40
C LEU A 17 -3.83 4.23 4.24
N PHE A 18 -4.43 3.84 3.12
CA PHE A 18 -3.72 3.43 1.91
C PHE A 18 -4.63 3.54 0.69
N GLU A 19 -4.02 3.53 -0.49
CA GLU A 19 -4.69 3.52 -1.77
C GLU A 19 -4.37 2.25 -2.55
N VAL A 20 -5.30 1.87 -3.43
CA VAL A 20 -5.24 0.65 -4.23
C VAL A 20 -5.49 1.02 -5.68
N HIS A 21 -4.52 0.72 -6.54
CA HIS A 21 -4.52 1.06 -7.95
C HIS A 21 -4.61 -0.23 -8.76
N SER A 22 -5.60 -0.36 -9.63
CA SER A 22 -5.66 -1.46 -10.60
C SER A 22 -5.15 -1.02 -11.97
N GLN A 23 -4.39 -1.91 -12.62
CA GLN A 23 -3.96 -1.75 -14.00
C GLN A 23 -4.58 -2.84 -14.86
N ASP A 24 -5.41 -2.43 -15.81
CA ASP A 24 -6.08 -3.33 -16.74
C ASP A 24 -5.11 -3.76 -17.86
N ILE A 25 -5.23 -5.02 -18.29
CA ILE A 25 -4.65 -5.49 -19.55
C ILE A 25 -5.52 -4.96 -20.67
N ASP A 26 -4.91 -4.25 -21.62
CA ASP A 26 -5.54 -3.84 -22.88
C ASP A 26 -5.70 -5.10 -23.77
N SER A 27 -6.63 -5.99 -23.41
CA SER A 27 -7.00 -7.18 -24.19
C SER A 27 -7.92 -6.75 -25.34
N SER A 28 -7.59 -7.15 -26.56
CA SER A 28 -8.44 -6.95 -27.75
C SER A 28 -9.69 -7.85 -27.76
N SER A 29 -10.08 -8.38 -26.60
CA SER A 29 -11.23 -9.26 -26.37
C SER A 29 -12.17 -8.60 -25.37
N ASP A 30 -13.47 -8.93 -25.42
CA ASP A 30 -14.51 -8.36 -24.54
C ASP A 30 -14.32 -8.66 -23.04
N GLU A 31 -13.28 -9.42 -22.66
CA GLU A 31 -12.90 -9.66 -21.27
C GLU A 31 -11.73 -8.77 -20.87
N ALA A 32 -12.04 -7.70 -20.14
CA ALA A 32 -11.04 -6.88 -19.46
C ALA A 32 -10.50 -7.66 -18.24
N GLY A 33 -9.20 -7.95 -18.25
CA GLY A 33 -8.49 -8.59 -17.13
C GLY A 33 -7.61 -7.59 -16.39
N ILE A 34 -7.48 -7.73 -15.07
CA ILE A 34 -6.56 -6.93 -14.25
C ILE A 34 -5.17 -7.59 -14.26
N SER A 35 -4.12 -6.85 -14.64
CA SER A 35 -2.73 -7.32 -14.58
C SER A 35 -2.10 -7.13 -13.21
N TYR A 36 -2.27 -5.94 -12.64
CA TYR A 36 -1.66 -5.55 -11.38
C TYR A 36 -2.65 -4.84 -10.49
N ILE A 37 -2.54 -5.12 -9.20
CA ILE A 37 -3.16 -4.35 -8.13
C ILE A 37 -2.04 -3.89 -7.22
N THR A 38 -1.84 -2.58 -7.13
CA THR A 38 -0.79 -1.97 -6.33
C THR A 38 -1.40 -1.35 -5.09
N PHE A 39 -0.85 -1.67 -3.92
CA PHE A 39 -1.22 -1.06 -2.64
C PHE A 39 -0.15 -0.04 -2.26
N ILE A 40 -0.55 1.19 -1.97
CA ILE A 40 0.36 2.29 -1.66
C ILE A 40 -0.02 2.89 -0.31
N MET A 41 0.96 3.01 0.57
CA MET A 41 0.82 3.60 1.90
C MET A 41 1.71 4.84 2.01
N ASP A 42 1.11 5.98 2.32
CA ASP A 42 1.83 7.21 2.60
C ASP A 42 2.33 7.20 4.05
N LEU A 43 3.53 6.63 4.27
CA LEU A 43 4.13 6.43 5.60
C LEU A 43 4.06 7.67 6.50
N PRO A 44 4.41 8.90 6.06
CA PRO A 44 4.38 10.06 6.94
C PRO A 44 2.97 10.46 7.40
N GLN A 45 1.94 10.10 6.63
CA GLN A 45 0.55 10.42 6.94
C GLN A 45 -0.09 9.39 7.89
N VAL A 46 0.48 8.19 7.97
CA VAL A 46 0.00 7.08 8.80
C VAL A 46 0.75 7.05 10.13
N SER A 47 0.02 6.83 11.24
CA SER A 47 0.67 6.74 12.56
C SER A 47 1.44 5.43 12.67
N SER A 48 2.58 5.43 13.38
CA SER A 48 3.35 4.21 13.67
C SER A 48 2.54 3.13 14.40
N ASP A 49 1.55 3.56 15.20
CA ASP A 49 0.68 2.65 15.97
C ASP A 49 -0.46 2.08 15.11
N SER A 50 -0.61 2.58 13.89
CA SER A 50 -1.65 2.13 12.97
C SER A 50 -1.20 0.86 12.29
N HIS A 51 -1.98 -0.22 12.43
CA HIS A 51 -1.70 -1.53 11.82
C HIS A 51 -1.92 -1.56 10.29
N VAL A 52 -1.61 -0.46 9.59
CA VAL A 52 -1.91 -0.27 8.16
C VAL A 52 -1.12 -1.22 7.30
N PHE A 53 0.17 -1.42 7.57
CA PHE A 53 0.97 -2.36 6.82
C PHE A 53 0.41 -3.79 6.91
N GLN A 54 -0.03 -4.21 8.11
CA GLN A 54 -0.69 -5.52 8.27
C GLN A 54 -2.04 -5.57 7.55
N ALA A 55 -2.80 -4.47 7.56
CA ALA A 55 -4.07 -4.37 6.83
C ALA A 55 -3.86 -4.49 5.31
N ILE A 56 -2.81 -3.87 4.77
CA ILE A 56 -2.42 -4.00 3.36
C ILE A 56 -2.09 -5.44 3.03
N LEU A 57 -1.24 -6.10 3.82
CA LEU A 57 -0.86 -7.49 3.58
C LEU A 57 -2.07 -8.43 3.58
N ARG A 58 -2.98 -8.26 4.55
CA ARG A 58 -4.22 -9.04 4.62
C ARG A 58 -5.09 -8.82 3.38
N ASP A 59 -5.29 -7.56 3.01
CA ASP A 59 -6.18 -7.21 1.89
C ASP A 59 -5.55 -7.66 0.55
N ALA A 60 -4.23 -7.54 0.38
CA ALA A 60 -3.48 -8.03 -0.78
C ALA A 60 -3.52 -9.56 -0.90
N GLN A 61 -3.32 -10.30 0.20
CA GLN A 61 -3.44 -11.76 0.22
C GLN A 61 -4.86 -12.22 -0.12
N THR A 62 -5.87 -11.52 0.41
CA THR A 62 -7.28 -11.82 0.10
C THR A 62 -7.56 -11.64 -1.39
N MET A 63 -7.11 -10.52 -1.98
CA MET A 63 -7.26 -10.28 -3.42
C MET A 63 -6.49 -11.28 -4.26
N ALA A 64 -5.24 -11.60 -3.89
CA ALA A 64 -4.45 -12.62 -4.57
C ALA A 64 -5.16 -13.98 -4.58
N SER A 65 -5.72 -14.40 -3.44
CA SER A 65 -6.49 -15.64 -3.34
C SER A 65 -7.78 -15.63 -4.19
N GLN A 66 -8.46 -14.49 -4.29
CA GLN A 66 -9.73 -14.38 -5.03
C GLN A 66 -9.52 -14.28 -6.54
N LEU A 67 -8.43 -13.64 -6.98
CA LEU A 67 -8.12 -13.38 -8.39
C LEU A 67 -7.13 -14.40 -8.97
N GLY A 68 -6.66 -15.37 -8.18
CA GLY A 68 -5.61 -16.31 -8.60
C GLY A 68 -4.25 -15.63 -8.82
N GLY A 69 -3.99 -14.53 -8.13
CA GLY A 69 -2.77 -13.75 -8.21
C GLY A 69 -1.71 -14.18 -7.18
N THR A 70 -0.59 -13.45 -7.17
CA THR A 70 0.49 -13.61 -6.18
C THR A 70 0.87 -12.23 -5.66
N VAL A 71 1.11 -12.11 -4.35
CA VAL A 71 1.60 -10.87 -3.77
C VAL A 71 3.09 -10.73 -4.08
N VAL A 72 3.47 -9.61 -4.65
CA VAL A 72 4.85 -9.31 -5.08
C VAL A 72 5.32 -7.97 -4.50
N ASP A 73 6.64 -7.78 -4.44
CA ASP A 73 7.26 -6.49 -4.18
C ASP A 73 7.27 -5.58 -5.43
N ASP A 74 7.85 -4.38 -5.31
CA ASP A 74 7.99 -3.40 -6.39
C ASP A 74 8.87 -3.90 -7.56
N ALA A 75 9.77 -4.85 -7.29
CA ALA A 75 10.58 -5.53 -8.30
C ALA A 75 9.87 -6.76 -8.92
N GLY A 76 8.62 -7.03 -8.57
CA GLY A 76 7.84 -8.18 -9.06
C GLY A 76 8.25 -9.52 -8.46
N ARG A 77 9.03 -9.53 -7.37
CA ARG A 77 9.45 -10.75 -6.67
C ARG A 77 8.37 -11.16 -5.68
N PRO A 78 8.08 -12.47 -5.52
CA PRO A 78 7.13 -12.93 -4.52
C PRO A 78 7.45 -12.38 -3.13
N LEU A 79 6.44 -11.85 -2.46
CA LEU A 79 6.60 -11.26 -1.13
C LEU A 79 6.57 -12.35 -0.06
N LEU A 80 7.75 -12.91 0.22
CA LEU A 80 7.95 -13.97 1.21
C LEU A 80 7.94 -13.42 2.66
N GLU A 81 7.80 -14.31 3.65
CA GLU A 81 7.69 -13.93 5.06
C GLU A 81 8.93 -13.14 5.55
N GLU A 82 10.12 -13.51 5.09
CA GLU A 82 11.36 -12.83 5.43
C GLU A 82 11.39 -11.39 4.89
N ALA A 83 10.87 -11.19 3.68
CA ALA A 83 10.75 -9.86 3.07
C ALA A 83 9.71 -9.01 3.82
N ILE A 84 8.59 -9.62 4.23
CA ILE A 84 7.56 -8.95 5.04
C ILE A 84 8.16 -8.45 6.36
N ARG A 85 8.93 -9.29 7.05
CA ARG A 85 9.62 -8.91 8.30
C ARG A 85 10.63 -7.78 8.06
N ALA A 86 11.44 -7.88 7.01
CA ALA A 86 12.40 -6.83 6.65
C ALA A 86 11.71 -5.48 6.38
N ILE A 87 10.57 -5.48 5.68
CA ILE A 87 9.80 -4.25 5.46
C ILE A 87 9.25 -3.70 6.78
N ALA A 88 8.73 -4.55 7.68
CA ALA A 88 8.26 -4.11 8.99
C ALA A 88 9.36 -3.44 9.82
N ASP A 89 10.58 -4.01 9.83
CA ASP A 89 11.74 -3.44 10.53
C ASP A 89 12.18 -2.10 9.91
N GLN A 90 12.13 -2.00 8.58
CA GLN A 90 12.41 -0.75 7.86
C GLN A 90 11.38 0.33 8.20
N LEU A 91 10.09 -0.01 8.26
CA LEU A 91 9.03 0.90 8.66
C LEU A 91 9.28 1.45 10.07
N GLN A 92 9.61 0.57 11.02
CA GLN A 92 9.92 0.99 12.39
C GLN A 92 11.11 1.96 12.43
N SER A 93 12.16 1.68 11.65
CA SER A 93 13.33 2.55 11.54
C SER A 93 12.99 3.93 10.96
N LEU A 94 12.13 3.97 9.94
CA LEU A 94 11.66 5.22 9.34
C LEU A 94 10.81 6.04 10.30
N TYR A 95 9.91 5.40 11.05
CA TYR A 95 9.12 6.08 12.09
C TYR A 95 10.01 6.66 13.20
N GLN A 96 11.03 5.92 13.62
CA GLN A 96 11.98 6.38 14.62
C GLN A 96 12.77 7.60 14.12
N LEU A 97 13.27 7.56 12.88
CA LEU A 97 13.97 8.69 12.27
C LEU A 97 13.08 9.95 12.19
N MET A 98 11.81 9.77 11.78
CA MET A 98 10.82 10.85 11.77
C MET A 98 10.60 11.46 13.17
N HIS A 99 10.52 10.62 14.20
CA HIS A 99 10.38 11.07 15.58
C HIS A 99 11.61 11.85 16.05
N GLU A 100 12.82 11.38 15.76
CA GLU A 100 14.09 12.04 16.10
C GLU A 100 14.23 13.43 15.46
N HIS A 101 13.65 13.62 14.27
CA HIS A 101 13.58 14.92 13.60
C HIS A 101 12.41 15.80 14.07
N GLY A 102 11.65 15.39 15.09
CA GLY A 102 10.52 16.15 15.64
C GLY A 102 9.26 16.14 14.76
N ILE A 103 9.17 15.22 13.80
CA ILE A 103 8.06 15.11 12.86
C ILE A 103 7.45 13.71 13.01
N ALA A 104 6.78 13.45 14.14
CA ALA A 104 6.13 12.16 14.36
C ALA A 104 5.07 11.89 13.28
N ALA A 105 5.08 10.69 12.69
CA ALA A 105 4.18 10.34 11.60
C ALA A 105 2.71 10.35 12.05
N GLY A 106 1.81 10.68 11.12
CA GLY A 106 0.38 10.81 11.41
C GLY A 106 -0.01 12.02 12.26
N THR A 107 0.93 12.87 12.67
CA THR A 107 0.62 14.17 13.30
C THR A 107 0.19 15.21 12.27
N PRO A 108 -0.52 16.28 12.69
CA PRO A 108 -0.86 17.39 11.79
C PRO A 108 0.36 18.05 11.14
N THR A 109 1.49 18.10 11.85
CA THR A 109 2.75 18.63 11.32
C THR A 109 3.28 17.76 10.18
N ALA A 110 3.33 16.44 10.38
CA ALA A 110 3.74 15.51 9.33
C ALA A 110 2.80 15.59 8.12
N GLN A 111 1.48 15.57 8.36
CA GLN A 111 0.50 15.69 7.29
C GLN A 111 0.72 16.95 6.44
N ARG A 112 0.84 18.14 7.06
CA ARG A 112 1.08 19.40 6.34
C ARG A 112 2.38 19.43 5.55
N LEU A 113 3.43 18.78 6.03
CA LEU A 113 4.73 18.74 5.36
C LEU A 113 4.72 17.83 4.13
N PHE A 114 3.91 16.77 4.17
CA PHE A 114 3.81 15.74 3.15
C PHE A 114 2.42 15.74 2.45
N SER A 115 1.82 16.93 2.29
CA SER A 115 0.57 17.18 1.54
C SER A 115 0.83 17.80 0.17
#